data_AF-A0A845S4V6-F1
#
_entry.id   AF-A0A845S4V6-F1
#
_cell.length_a   1.000
_cell.length_b   1.000
_cell.length_c   1.000
_cell.angle_alpha   90.00
_cell.angle_beta   90.00
_cell.angle_gamma   90.00
#
_symmetry.space_group_name_H-M   'P 1'
#
loop_
_entity.id
_entity.type
_entity.pdbx_description
1 polymer ?
#
loop_
_entity_poly.entity_id
_entity_poly.type
_entity_poly.pdbx_seq_one_letter_code
_entity_poly.pdbx_strand_id
1 'polypeptide(L)' 'GVFNAIFYANVIILVLFALCYFYLMPAINKQKAKTNRAFKVLHRSSFLINLVQIILLISITVVLLDF' A
#
# COMPACT_ATOMS: atom_id res chain seq x y z
N GLY A 1 -10.40 11.57 18.71
CA GLY A 1 -11.33 12.27 17.79
C GLY A 1 -11.25 11.62 16.42
N VAL A 2 -12.38 11.43 15.77
CA VAL A 2 -12.51 10.72 14.47
C VAL A 2 -11.60 11.32 13.40
N PHE A 3 -11.43 12.65 13.41
CA PHE A 3 -10.50 13.38 12.55
C PHE A 3 -9.04 12.92 12.69
N ASN A 4 -8.57 12.64 13.92
CA ASN A 4 -7.21 12.15 14.15
C ASN A 4 -7.02 10.74 13.58
N ALA A 5 -8.02 9.86 13.73
CA ALA A 5 -7.96 8.51 13.18
C ALA A 5 -7.88 8.52 11.65
N ILE A 6 -8.68 9.38 11.00
CA ILE A 6 -8.63 9.60 9.55
C ILE A 6 -7.26 10.14 9.13
N PHE A 7 -6.72 11.12 9.85
CA PHE A 7 -5.40 11.69 9.55
C PHE A 7 -4.28 10.63 9.63
N TYR A 8 -4.21 9.86 10.72
CA TYR A 8 -3.20 8.81 10.87
C TYR A 8 -3.34 7.70 9.82
N ALA A 9 -4.56 7.30 9.47
CA ALA A 9 -4.79 6.29 8.44
C ALA A 9 -4.33 6.78 7.06
N ASN A 10 -4.57 8.05 6.72
CA ASN A 10 -4.05 8.67 5.49
C ASN A 10 -2.52 8.75 5.47
N VAL A 11 -1.88 9.11 6.59
CA VAL A 11 -0.40 9.12 6.69
C VAL A 11 0.16 7.71 6.48
N ILE A 12 -0.47 6.68 7.05
CA ILE A 12 -0.07 5.28 6.85
C ILE A 12 -0.19 4.88 5.37
N ILE A 13 -1.30 5.22 4.71
CA ILE A 13 -1.49 4.99 3.28
C ILE A 13 -0.39 5.68 2.47
N LEU A 14 -0.06 6.93 2.78
CA LEU A 14 0.97 7.71 2.09
C LEU A 14 2.35 7.05 2.21
N VAL A 15 2.73 6.62 3.42
CA VAL A 15 4.01 5.95 3.66
C VAL A 15 4.08 4.62 2.92
N LEU A 16 3.02 3.80 2.99
CA LEU A 16 2.92 2.55 2.24
C LEU A 16 3.00 2.78 0.73
N PHE A 17 2.40 3.87 0.24
CA PHE A 17 2.40 4.21 -1.18
C PHE A 17 3.81 4.58 -1.63
N ALA A 18 4.50 5.44 -0.87
CA ALA A 18 5.88 5.81 -1.15
C ALA A 18 6.80 4.58 -1.13
N LEU A 19 6.62 3.68 -0.18
CA LEU A 19 7.40 2.43 -0.08
C LEU A 19 7.13 1.50 -1.28
N CYS A 20 5.87 1.35 -1.67
CA CYS A 20 5.51 0.61 -2.88
C CYS A 20 6.12 1.22 -4.15
N TYR A 21 6.01 2.53 -4.31
CA TYR A 21 6.40 3.25 -5.52
C TYR A 21 7.92 3.38 -5.67
N PHE A 22 8.61 3.83 -4.62
CA PHE A 22 10.05 4.11 -4.68
C PHE A 22 10.94 2.92 -4.37
N TYR A 23 10.45 1.91 -3.64
CA TYR A 23 11.27 0.76 -3.26
C TYR A 23 10.83 -0.54 -3.93
N LEU A 24 9.56 -0.94 -3.75
CA LEU A 24 9.09 -2.22 -4.31
C LEU A 24 9.04 -2.18 -5.84
N MET A 25 8.52 -1.12 -6.47
CA MET A 25 8.40 -1.04 -7.92
C MET A 25 9.75 -1.12 -8.66
N PRO A 26 10.80 -0.36 -8.29
CA PRO A 26 12.12 -0.52 -8.92
C PRO A 26 12.78 -1.85 -8.59
N ALA A 27 12.57 -2.41 -7.39
CA ALA A 27 13.09 -3.72 -7.04
C ALA A 27 12.41 -4.84 -7.84
N ILE A 28 11.09 -4.78 -8.03
CA ILE A 28 10.32 -5.66 -8.92
C ILE A 28 10.81 -5.52 -10.34
N ASN A 29 10.99 -4.30 -10.86
CA ASN A 29 11.40 -4.08 -12.24
C ASN A 29 12.83 -4.59 -12.51
N LYS A 30 13.76 -4.41 -11.55
CA LYS A 30 15.11 -5.02 -11.61
C LYS A 30 15.05 -6.55 -11.59
N GLN A 31 14.13 -7.14 -10.83
CA GLN A 31 13.97 -8.59 -10.73
C GLN A 31 13.14 -9.17 -11.89
N LYS A 32 12.34 -8.37 -12.62
CA LYS A 32 11.49 -8.82 -13.73
C LYS A 32 12.28 -9.46 -14.88
N ALA A 33 13.51 -8.99 -15.10
CA ALA A 33 14.41 -9.53 -16.13
C ALA A 33 15.08 -10.85 -15.73
N LYS A 34 15.05 -11.23 -14.46
CA LYS A 34 15.63 -12.48 -13.94
C LYS A 34 14.53 -13.26 -13.28
N THR A 35 14.03 -14.32 -13.92
CA THR A 35 12.90 -15.18 -13.52
C THR A 35 13.12 -15.91 -12.17
N ASN A 36 13.31 -15.15 -11.09
CA ASN A 36 13.73 -15.61 -9.78
C ASN A 36 12.54 -15.65 -8.81
N ARG A 37 12.60 -16.56 -7.84
CA ARG A 37 11.65 -16.62 -6.70
C ARG A 37 11.46 -15.25 -6.02
N ALA A 38 12.50 -14.43 -5.97
CA ALA A 38 12.47 -13.08 -5.40
C ALA A 38 11.51 -12.13 -6.14
N PHE A 39 11.40 -12.20 -7.48
CA PHE A 39 10.40 -11.44 -8.23
C PHE A 39 8.97 -11.79 -7.80
N LYS A 40 8.69 -13.10 -7.66
CA LYS A 40 7.36 -13.59 -7.27
C LYS A 40 6.99 -13.15 -5.86
N VAL A 41 7.96 -13.14 -4.94
CA VAL A 41 7.77 -12.66 -3.56
C VAL A 41 7.52 -11.16 -3.55
N LEU A 42 8.38 -10.35 -4.18
CA LEU A 42 8.21 -8.89 -4.21
C LEU A 42 6.89 -8.47 -4.87
N HIS A 43 6.52 -9.11 -5.99
CA HIS A 43 5.25 -8.82 -6.67
C HIS A 43 4.05 -9.15 -5.77
N ARG A 44 4.08 -10.28 -5.08
CA ARG A 44 3.01 -10.66 -4.13
C ARG A 44 2.96 -9.72 -2.93
N SER A 45 4.11 -9.26 -2.43
CA SER A 45 4.19 -8.27 -1.35
C SER A 45 3.61 -6.92 -1.77
N SER A 46 3.92 -6.42 -2.97
CA SER A 46 3.32 -5.19 -3.50
C SER A 46 1.81 -5.30 -3.61
N PHE A 47 1.31 -6.43 -4.10
CA PHE A 47 -0.13 -6.68 -4.21
C PHE A 47 -0.82 -6.68 -2.84
N LEU A 48 -0.23 -7.34 -1.83
CA LEU A 48 -0.73 -7.36 -0.45
C LEU A 48 -0.77 -5.95 0.16
N ILE A 49 0.30 -5.16 0.00
CA ILE A 49 0.35 -3.79 0.51
C ILE A 49 -0.73 -2.92 -0.14
N ASN A 50 -0.89 -3.03 -1.46
CA ASN A 50 -1.90 -2.28 -2.20
C ASN A 50 -3.34 -2.68 -1.77
N LEU A 51 -3.57 -3.95 -1.48
CA LEU A 51 -4.85 -4.44 -0.96
C LEU A 51 -5.17 -3.86 0.43
N VAL A 52 -4.17 -3.78 1.33
CA VAL A 52 -4.32 -3.13 2.64
C VAL A 52 -4.65 -1.65 2.48
N GLN A 53 -4.01 -0.94 1.54
CA GLN A 53 -4.33 0.46 1.25
C GLN A 53 -5.78 0.65 0.80
N ILE A 54 -6.28 -0.22 -0.08
CA ILE A 54 -7.68 -0.17 -0.54
C ILE A 54 -8.64 -0.36 0.64
N ILE A 55 -8.40 -1.35 1.50
CA ILE A 55 -9.25 -1.59 2.68
C ILE A 55 -9.24 -0.36 3.60
N LEU A 56 -8.06 0.21 3.89
CA LEU A 56 -7.95 1.41 4.70
C LEU A 56 -8.72 2.60 4.10
N LEU A 57 -8.63 2.80 2.79
CA LEU A 57 -9.37 3.84 2.06
C LEU A 57 -10.89 3.65 2.16
N ILE A 58 -11.37 2.41 1.99
CA ILE A 58 -12.79 2.08 2.13
C ILE A 58 -13.24 2.35 3.58
N SER A 59 -12.47 1.90 4.58
CA SER A 59 -12.79 2.14 5.99
C SER A 59 -12.86 3.63 6.33
N ILE A 60 -11.90 4.44 5.85
CA ILE A 60 -11.93 5.90 6.03
C ILE A 60 -13.18 6.48 5.38
N THR A 61 -13.51 6.06 4.16
CA THR A 61 -14.69 6.54 3.42
C THR A 61 -15.98 6.23 4.17
N VAL A 62 -16.14 5.01 4.69
CA VAL A 62 -17.31 4.62 5.48
C VAL A 62 -17.45 5.49 6.72
N VAL A 63 -16.36 5.70 7.47
CA VAL A 63 -16.36 6.56 8.66
C VAL A 63 -16.70 8.01 8.33
N LEU A 64 -16.26 8.50 7.17
CA LEU A 64 -16.55 9.86 6.71
C LEU A 64 -18.02 10.03 6.26
N LEU A 65 -18.65 8.97 5.76
CA LEU A 65 -20.03 8.97 5.25
C LEU A 65 -21.06 8.82 6.38
N ASP A 66 -20.65 8.25 7.51
CA ASP A 66 -21.43 8.12 8.75
C ASP A 66 -21.45 9.42 9.58
N PHE A 67 -20.63 10.42 9.21
CA PHE A 67 -20.50 11.74 9.83
C PHE A 67 -21.23 12.83 9.03
#